data_AF-A0A2P5LYI9-F1
#
_entry.id   AF-A0A2P5LYI9-F1
#
_cell.length_a   1.000
_cell.length_b   1.000
_cell.length_c   1.000
_cell.angle_alpha   90.00
_cell.angle_beta   90.00
_cell.angle_gamma   90.00
#
_symmetry.space_group_name_H-M   'P 1'
#
loop_
_entity.id
_entity.type
_entity.pdbx_description
1 polymer ?
#
loop_
_entity_poly.entity_id
_entity_poly.type
_entity_poly.pdbx_seq_one_letter_code
_entity_poly.pdbx_strand_id
1 'polypeptide(L)' 'MTTVRMTINGRAYGPLKVRDELTMNDFLRESLGLTGTKFGCGAGQCLSCA' A
#
# COMPACT_ATOMS: atom_id res chain seq x y z
N MET A 1 11.54 -2.24 11.03
CA MET A 1 10.46 -1.27 11.31
C MET A 1 10.93 0.08 10.81
N THR A 2 10.24 0.64 9.82
CA THR A 2 10.62 1.89 9.13
C THR A 2 9.55 2.94 9.29
N THR A 3 9.95 4.22 9.37
CA THR A 3 9.01 5.35 9.43
C THR A 3 8.84 5.96 8.04
N VAL A 4 7.60 6.04 7.55
CA VAL A 4 7.28 6.57 6.20
C VAL A 4 6.31 7.75 6.26
N ARG A 5 6.41 8.61 5.23
CA ARG A 5 5.47 9.72 4.94
C ARG A 5 5.19 9.75 3.45
N MET A 6 3.93 9.93 3.06
CA MET A 6 3.52 9.94 1.66
C MET A 6 2.18 10.66 1.47
N THR A 7 1.85 10.99 0.23
CA THR A 7 0.55 11.53 -0.15
C THR A 7 -0.19 10.49 -0.98
N ILE A 8 -1.42 10.13 -0.58
CA ILE A 8 -2.26 9.14 -1.26
C ILE A 8 -3.60 9.81 -1.56
N ASN A 9 -4.03 9.79 -2.83
CA ASN A 9 -5.27 10.41 -3.29
C ASN A 9 -5.42 11.88 -2.83
N GLY A 10 -4.31 12.65 -2.86
CA GLY A 10 -4.27 14.05 -2.44
C GLY A 10 -4.24 14.28 -0.92
N ARG A 11 -4.31 13.23 -0.10
CA ARG A 11 -4.24 13.31 1.37
C ARG A 11 -2.86 12.91 1.89
N ALA A 12 -2.30 13.71 2.79
CA ALA A 12 -1.05 13.39 3.46
C ALA A 12 -1.24 12.28 4.51
N TYR A 13 -0.36 11.29 4.50
CA TYR A 13 -0.25 10.20 5.47
C TYR A 13 1.15 10.19 6.08
N GLY A 14 1.25 10.04 7.40
CA GLY A 14 2.53 9.96 8.10
C GLY A 14 2.72 10.98 9.22
N PRO A 15 3.77 10.81 10.04
CA PRO A 15 4.69 9.67 10.05
C PRO A 15 4.01 8.38 10.55
N LEU A 16 4.21 7.28 9.84
CA LEU A 16 3.68 5.95 10.18
C LEU A 16 4.83 4.96 10.35
N LYS A 17 4.81 4.16 11.42
CA LYS A 17 5.72 3.02 11.57
C LYS A 17 5.13 1.80 10.88
N VAL A 18 5.88 1.22 9.96
CA VAL A 18 5.48 0.03 9.20
C VAL A 18 6.56 -1.06 9.27
N ARG A 19 6.18 -2.30 8.98
CA ARG A 19 7.15 -3.39 8.78
C ARG A 19 7.94 -3.12 7.49
N ASP A 20 9.18 -3.58 7.44
CA ASP A 20 10.08 -3.22 6.34
C ASP A 20 9.68 -3.93 5.03
N GLU A 21 9.07 -5.10 5.16
CA GLU A 21 8.56 -5.95 4.10
C GLU A 21 7.08 -5.70 3.77
N LEU A 22 6.45 -4.67 4.36
CA LEU A 22 5.05 -4.35 4.07
C LEU A 22 4.92 -3.86 2.62
N THR A 23 4.10 -4.55 1.82
CA THR A 23 3.88 -4.16 0.43
C THR A 23 2.94 -2.96 0.34
N MET A 24 3.07 -2.17 -0.73
CA MET A 24 2.14 -1.06 -0.98
C MET A 24 0.69 -1.55 -1.17
N ASN A 25 0.51 -2.75 -1.76
CA ASN A 25 -0.80 -3.34 -1.96
C ASN A 25 -1.49 -3.63 -0.60
N ASP A 26 -0.77 -4.26 0.32
CA ASP A 26 -1.28 -4.55 1.67
C ASP A 26 -1.50 -3.27 2.48
N PHE A 27 -0.59 -2.29 2.36
CA PHE A 27 -0.75 -1.01 3.05
C PHE A 27 -2.03 -0.30 2.61
N LEU A 28 -2.27 -0.19 1.30
CA LEU A 28 -3.48 0.45 0.77
C LEU A 28 -4.74 -0.30 1.18
N ARG A 29 -4.78 -1.63 1.00
CA ARG A 29 -5.98 -2.43 1.21
C ARG A 29 -6.29 -2.66 2.68
N GLU A 30 -5.30 -3.11 3.45
CA GLU A 30 -5.50 -3.60 4.81
C GLU A 30 -5.29 -2.49 5.85
N SER A 31 -4.29 -1.62 5.64
CA SER A 31 -4.04 -0.52 6.61
C SER A 31 -4.96 0.68 6.37
N LEU A 32 -5.28 1.00 5.11
CA LEU A 32 -6.09 2.18 4.75
C LEU A 32 -7.51 1.85 4.25
N GLY A 33 -7.85 0.58 4.05
CA GLY A 33 -9.17 0.17 3.56
C GLY A 33 -9.44 0.51 2.08
N LEU A 34 -8.41 0.91 1.32
CA LEU A 34 -8.52 1.33 -0.09
C LEU A 34 -8.53 0.10 -1.02
N THR A 35 -9.65 -0.61 -1.05
CA THR A 35 -9.83 -1.89 -1.78
C THR A 35 -10.02 -1.74 -3.30
N GLY A 36 -9.90 -0.51 -3.83
CA GLY A 36 -9.88 -0.21 -5.26
C GLY A 36 -8.69 -0.85 -5.96
N THR A 37 -7.49 -0.75 -5.38
CA THR A 37 -6.30 -1.49 -5.81
C THR A 37 -6.54 -2.99 -5.59
N LYS A 38 -6.45 -3.77 -6.67
CA LYS A 38 -6.73 -5.20 -6.62
C LYS A 38 -5.49 -5.99 -6.23
N PHE A 39 -5.70 -7.11 -5.56
CA PHE A 39 -4.68 -8.14 -5.39
C PHE A 39 -5.05 -9.31 -6.32
N GLY A 40 -4.14 -9.65 -7.24
CA GLY A 40 -4.34 -10.68 -8.24
C GLY A 40 -3.28 -11.77 -8.12
N CYS A 41 -2.30 -11.77 -9.04
CA CYS A 41 -1.31 -12.85 -9.13
C CYS A 41 -0.20 -12.84 -8.05
N GLY A 42 -0.03 -11.75 -7.30
CA GLY A 42 1.07 -11.60 -6.32
C GLY A 42 2.50 -11.58 -6.91
N ALA A 43 2.65 -11.73 -8.23
CA ALA A 43 3.92 -11.87 -8.94
C ALA A 43 4.14 -10.82 -10.05
N GLY A 44 3.34 -9.75 -10.07
CA GLY A 44 3.45 -8.64 -11.03
C GLY A 44 3.02 -8.96 -12.47
N GLN A 45 2.53 -10.17 -12.75
CA GLN A 45 2.18 -10.61 -14.12
C GLN A 45 0.82 -10.12 -14.62
N CYS A 46 -0.17 -10.02 -13.74
CA CYS A 46 -1.55 -9.70 -14.13
C CYS A 46 -1.84 -8.19 -14.22
N LEU A 47 -0.92 -7.35 -13.73
CA LEU A 47 -1.03 -5.89 -13.69
C LEU A 47 -2.29 -5.32 -12.99
N SER A 48 -3.09 -6.14 -12.32
CA SER A 48 -4.33 -5.70 -11.68
C SER A 48 -4.12 -4.78 -10.48
N CYS A 49 -2.89 -4.71 -9.95
CA CYS A 49 -2.50 -3.86 -8.83
C CYS A 49 -1.68 -2.63 -9.25
N ALA A 50 -1.73 -2.26 -10.53
CA ALA A 50 -1.07 -1.07 -11.07
C ALA A 50 -1.56 0.23 -10.39
#